data_AF-A0A2V8QDN8-F1
#
_entry.id   AF-A0A2V8QDN8-F1
#
_cell.length_a   1.000
_cell.length_b   1.000
_cell.length_c   1.000
_cell.angle_alpha   90.00
_cell.angle_beta   90.00
_cell.angle_gamma   90.00
#
_symmetry.space_group_name_H-M   'P 1'
#
loop_
_entity.id
_entity.type
_entity.pdbx_description
1 polymer ?
#
loop_
_entity_poly.entity_id
_entity_poly.type
_entity_poly.pdbx_seq_one_letter_code
_entity_poly.pdbx_strand_id
1 'polypeptide(L)'
;MLRKTGLQVVALSLTIIVSSAFVLAQKRISFRRGASSATLNGSIEGKGYTEYVINGRAGQVLSIQITSANGAVLVNAGSASGKNFNVEMTGGDHLLSIVNEGRGATNYTLKVAIR
;
A
#
# COMPACT_ATOMS: atom_id res chain seq x y z
N MET A 1 64.96 3.76 35.56
CA MET A 1 64.60 3.51 34.16
C MET A 1 63.14 3.10 34.09
N LEU A 2 62.35 3.86 33.33
CA LEU A 2 60.90 3.78 33.21
C LEU A 2 60.47 2.59 32.32
N ARG A 3 59.50 1.77 32.73
CA ARG A 3 58.70 0.94 31.82
C ARG A 3 57.22 0.97 32.24
N LYS A 4 56.45 1.76 31.47
CA LYS A 4 54.98 1.79 31.43
C LYS A 4 54.48 0.57 30.65
N THR A 5 53.29 0.04 31.00
CA THR A 5 52.22 -0.50 30.13
C THR A 5 51.31 -1.38 30.99
N GLY A 6 49.99 -1.31 31.00
CA GLY A 6 48.99 -0.52 30.29
C GLY A 6 47.63 -1.06 30.73
N LEU A 7 46.75 -0.18 31.22
CA LEU A 7 45.40 -0.54 31.69
C LEU A 7 44.55 -0.89 30.46
N GLN A 8 44.10 -2.13 30.32
CA GLN A 8 43.19 -2.52 29.25
C GLN A 8 41.78 -2.00 29.55
N VAL A 9 41.36 -0.95 28.85
CA VAL A 9 39.97 -0.48 28.85
C VAL A 9 39.22 -1.29 27.79
N VAL A 10 38.35 -2.20 28.24
CA VAL A 10 37.41 -2.91 27.36
C VAL A 10 36.27 -1.94 27.04
N ALA A 11 36.30 -1.35 25.85
CA ALA A 11 35.20 -0.55 25.34
C ALA A 11 34.09 -1.48 24.82
N LEU A 12 32.96 -1.52 25.52
CA LEU A 12 31.76 -2.24 25.10
C LEU A 12 31.01 -1.37 24.09
N SER A 13 31.18 -1.62 22.79
CA SER A 13 30.48 -0.90 21.72
C SER A 13 29.02 -1.37 21.65
N LEU A 14 28.09 -0.56 22.14
CA LEU A 14 26.66 -0.77 21.95
C LEU A 14 26.29 -0.41 20.51
N THR A 15 26.24 -1.40 19.61
CA THR A 15 25.70 -1.21 18.26
C THR A 15 24.19 -1.06 18.33
N ILE A 16 23.71 0.18 18.21
CA ILE A 16 22.29 0.47 17.97
C ILE A 16 22.00 0.00 16.54
N ILE A 17 21.35 -1.15 16.40
CA ILE A 17 20.73 -1.55 15.14
C ILE A 17 19.53 -0.62 14.97
N VAL A 18 19.72 0.48 14.25
CA VAL A 18 18.61 1.31 13.79
C VAL A 18 17.88 0.50 12.73
N SER A 19 16.90 -0.31 13.14
CA SER A 19 15.94 -0.91 12.23
C SER A 19 15.18 0.24 11.58
N SER A 20 15.50 0.50 10.30
CA SER A 20 14.77 1.48 9.50
C SER A 20 13.33 1.00 9.36
N ALA A 21 12.45 1.49 10.22
CA ALA A 21 11.03 1.46 9.95
C ALA A 21 10.81 2.40 8.76
N PHE A 22 10.78 1.83 7.55
CA PHE A 22 10.21 2.54 6.42
C PHE A 22 8.78 2.87 6.83
N VAL A 23 8.53 4.13 7.20
CA VAL A 23 7.17 4.67 7.28
C VAL A 23 6.70 4.67 5.83
N LEU A 24 6.14 3.54 5.39
CA LEU A 24 5.47 3.45 4.11
C LEU A 24 4.29 4.42 4.21
N ALA A 25 4.45 5.61 3.64
CA ALA A 25 3.38 6.58 3.54
C ALA A 25 2.19 5.87 2.86
N GLN A 26 1.14 5.62 3.63
CA GLN A 26 -0.05 4.92 3.17
C GLN A 26 -0.65 5.71 2.00
N LYS A 27 -0.79 5.08 0.83
CA LYS A 27 -1.36 5.74 -0.35
C LYS A 27 -2.86 5.95 -0.15
N ARG A 28 -3.25 7.12 0.35
CA ARG A 28 -4.65 7.44 0.63
C ARG A 28 -5.37 7.92 -0.63
N ILE A 29 -6.52 7.34 -0.92
CA ILE A 29 -7.45 7.81 -1.93
C ILE A 29 -8.35 8.87 -1.31
N SER A 30 -8.35 10.05 -1.91
CA SER A 30 -9.23 11.16 -1.55
C SER A 30 -9.99 11.66 -2.77
N PHE A 31 -11.25 12.01 -2.59
CA PHE A 31 -12.04 12.63 -3.65
C PHE A 31 -11.82 14.13 -3.71
N ARG A 32 -11.94 14.69 -4.92
CA ARG A 32 -12.03 16.14 -5.08
C ARG A 32 -13.25 16.65 -4.33
N ARG A 33 -13.23 17.91 -3.87
CA ARG A 33 -14.37 18.52 -3.20
C ARG A 33 -15.64 18.39 -4.06
N GLY A 34 -16.70 17.83 -3.48
CA GLY A 34 -17.98 17.59 -4.16
C GLY A 34 -18.02 16.35 -5.06
N ALA A 35 -16.91 15.63 -5.24
CA ALA A 35 -16.87 14.37 -5.96
C ALA A 35 -17.05 13.18 -5.01
N SER A 36 -17.67 12.12 -5.51
CA SER A 36 -17.78 10.83 -4.83
C SER A 36 -17.00 9.73 -5.56
N SER A 37 -16.13 10.09 -6.49
CA SER A 37 -15.30 9.16 -7.25
C SER A 37 -13.91 9.72 -7.54
N ALA A 38 -12.96 8.83 -7.79
CA ALA A 38 -11.61 9.13 -8.25
C ALA A 38 -11.14 8.10 -9.28
N THR A 39 -10.23 8.54 -10.15
CA THR A 39 -9.48 7.68 -11.06
C THR A 39 -8.00 7.85 -10.75
N LEU A 40 -7.31 6.73 -10.55
CA LEU A 40 -5.90 6.65 -10.22
C LEU A 40 -5.18 5.85 -11.30
N ASN A 41 -4.03 6.33 -11.73
CA ASN A 41 -3.13 5.61 -12.63
C ASN A 41 -1.90 5.17 -11.85
N GLY A 42 -1.38 3.99 -12.16
CA GLY A 42 -0.17 3.47 -11.53
C GLY A 42 0.56 2.47 -12.42
N SER A 43 1.76 2.13 -12.00
CA SER A 43 2.56 1.03 -12.56
C SER A 43 2.84 0.03 -11.45
N ILE A 44 2.90 -1.25 -11.81
CA ILE A 44 3.11 -2.34 -10.88
C ILE A 44 3.97 -3.42 -11.53
N GLU A 45 5.00 -3.85 -10.81
CA GLU A 45 5.88 -4.93 -11.25
C GLU A 45 5.12 -6.27 -11.38
N GLY A 46 5.68 -7.19 -12.16
CA GLY A 46 5.18 -8.56 -12.25
C GLY A 46 5.20 -9.24 -10.89
N LYS A 47 4.13 -9.97 -10.53
CA LYS A 47 3.94 -10.58 -9.21
C LYS A 47 4.00 -9.59 -8.03
N GLY A 48 3.96 -8.28 -8.30
CA GLY A 48 3.98 -7.24 -7.30
C GLY A 48 2.58 -6.90 -6.77
N TYR A 49 2.56 -6.15 -5.67
CA TYR A 49 1.35 -5.55 -5.12
C TYR A 49 1.59 -4.10 -4.68
N THR A 50 0.53 -3.29 -4.62
CA THR A 50 0.53 -1.98 -3.96
C THR A 50 -0.78 -1.78 -3.22
N GLU A 51 -0.71 -1.08 -2.09
CA GLU A 51 -1.89 -0.87 -1.25
C GLU A 51 -2.35 0.57 -1.30
N TYR A 52 -3.66 0.75 -1.26
CA TYR A 52 -4.33 2.02 -1.07
C TYR A 52 -5.27 1.95 0.11
N VAL A 53 -5.51 3.10 0.75
CA VAL A 53 -6.56 3.23 1.76
C VAL A 53 -7.58 4.24 1.32
N ILE A 54 -8.85 3.88 1.47
CA ILE A 54 -9.99 4.73 1.21
C ILE A 54 -10.87 4.78 2.47
N ASN A 55 -11.29 5.98 2.85
CA ASN A 55 -12.20 6.16 3.96
C ASN A 55 -13.64 6.19 3.45
N GLY A 56 -14.54 5.53 4.16
CA GLY A 56 -15.98 5.60 3.90
C GLY A 56 -16.78 5.50 5.19
N ARG A 57 -18.06 5.83 5.12
CA ARG A 57 -19.01 5.69 6.23
C ARG A 57 -19.70 4.34 6.16
N ALA A 58 -20.15 3.85 7.31
CA ALA A 58 -20.92 2.62 7.38
C ALA A 58 -22.19 2.73 6.51
N GLY A 59 -22.49 1.67 5.75
CA GLY A 59 -23.67 1.60 4.88
C GLY A 59 -23.49 2.23 3.49
N GLN A 60 -22.35 2.86 3.21
CA GLN A 60 -22.03 3.28 1.84
C GLN A 60 -21.59 2.09 0.99
N VAL A 61 -21.73 2.22 -0.33
CA VAL A 61 -21.26 1.21 -1.28
C VAL A 61 -20.06 1.75 -2.06
N LEU A 62 -18.92 1.07 -1.94
CA LEU A 62 -17.73 1.32 -2.73
C LEU A 62 -17.75 0.49 -4.00
N SER A 63 -17.86 1.14 -5.16
CA SER A 63 -17.60 0.53 -6.47
C SER A 63 -16.12 0.60 -6.81
N ILE A 64 -15.56 -0.52 -7.27
CA ILE A 64 -14.16 -0.67 -7.66
C ILE A 64 -14.12 -1.20 -9.08
N GLN A 65 -13.35 -0.54 -9.95
CA GLN A 65 -13.05 -1.02 -11.29
C GLN A 65 -11.55 -0.83 -11.57
N ILE A 66 -10.87 -1.87 -12.05
CA ILE A 66 -9.48 -1.79 -12.45
C ILE A 66 -9.27 -2.37 -13.85
N THR A 67 -8.43 -1.68 -14.63
CA THR A 67 -7.95 -2.16 -15.93
C THR A 67 -6.43 -2.12 -15.96
N SER A 68 -5.81 -3.01 -16.72
CA SER A 68 -4.35 -3.07 -16.90
C SER A 68 -4.02 -3.52 -18.31
N ALA A 69 -2.89 -3.09 -18.85
CA ALA A 69 -2.49 -3.42 -20.22
C ALA A 69 -2.26 -4.94 -20.39
N ASN A 70 -1.76 -5.63 -19.36
CA ASN A 70 -1.56 -7.08 -19.39
C ASN A 70 -2.82 -7.89 -18.98
N GLY A 71 -3.90 -7.22 -18.56
CA GLY A 71 -5.13 -7.86 -18.10
C GLY A 71 -4.99 -8.71 -16.83
N ALA A 72 -3.86 -8.69 -16.14
CA ALA A 72 -3.52 -9.56 -15.02
C ALA A 72 -3.53 -8.85 -13.66
N VAL A 73 -3.97 -7.59 -13.62
CA VAL A 73 -4.14 -6.83 -12.37
C VAL A 73 -5.56 -6.98 -11.83
N LEU A 74 -5.67 -7.24 -10.54
CA LEU A 74 -6.92 -7.33 -9.78
C LEU A 74 -6.86 -6.50 -8.50
N VAL A 75 -8.02 -6.28 -7.87
CA VAL A 75 -8.13 -5.65 -6.55
C VAL A 75 -8.66 -6.65 -5.54
N ASN A 76 -8.02 -6.72 -4.38
CA ASN A 76 -8.54 -7.36 -3.18
C ASN A 76 -9.03 -6.28 -2.20
N ALA A 77 -10.25 -6.43 -1.69
CA ALA A 77 -10.84 -5.51 -0.72
C ALA A 77 -11.72 -6.30 0.25
N GLY A 78 -11.29 -6.41 1.51
CA GLY A 78 -11.92 -7.33 2.47
C GLY A 78 -11.89 -8.77 1.94
N SER A 79 -13.04 -9.43 1.90
CA SER A 79 -13.20 -10.78 1.34
C SER A 79 -13.47 -10.82 -0.16
N ALA A 80 -13.63 -9.68 -0.82
CA ALA A 80 -13.90 -9.60 -2.25
C ALA A 80 -12.61 -9.43 -3.05
N SER A 81 -12.58 -10.07 -4.23
CA SER A 81 -11.48 -9.95 -5.19
C SER A 81 -12.02 -9.91 -6.61
N GLY A 82 -11.43 -9.07 -7.46
CA GLY A 82 -11.78 -9.03 -8.88
C GLY A 82 -11.35 -7.76 -9.60
N LYS A 83 -11.91 -7.55 -10.79
CA LYS A 83 -11.63 -6.38 -11.63
C LYS A 83 -12.75 -5.33 -11.64
N ASN A 84 -13.98 -5.75 -11.32
CA ASN A 84 -15.14 -4.87 -11.25
C ASN A 84 -16.12 -5.45 -10.23
N PHE A 85 -16.28 -4.81 -9.08
CA PHE A 85 -17.14 -5.27 -8.01
C PHE A 85 -17.50 -4.14 -7.04
N ASN A 86 -18.46 -4.42 -6.16
CA ASN A 86 -18.88 -3.51 -5.10
C ASN A 86 -18.55 -4.11 -3.73
N VAL A 87 -18.27 -3.24 -2.77
CA VAL A 87 -18.03 -3.59 -1.36
C VAL A 87 -18.90 -2.69 -0.49
N GLU A 88 -19.62 -3.29 0.45
CA GLU A 88 -20.29 -2.53 1.52
C GLU A 88 -19.25 -2.01 2.51
N MET A 89 -19.32 -0.73 2.82
CA MET A 89 -18.37 -0.11 3.73
C MET A 89 -18.84 -0.27 5.18
N THR A 90 -17.92 -0.67 6.06
CA THR A 90 -18.17 -0.86 7.50
C THR A 90 -17.91 0.41 8.33
N GLY A 91 -17.52 1.50 7.67
CA GLY A 91 -17.07 2.74 8.32
C GLY A 91 -15.56 2.77 8.55
N GLY A 92 -14.97 3.96 8.46
CA GLY A 92 -13.54 4.15 8.61
C GLY A 92 -12.74 3.75 7.38
N ASP A 93 -11.49 3.36 7.60
CA ASP A 93 -10.52 3.08 6.56
C ASP A 93 -10.64 1.65 6.03
N HIS A 94 -10.66 1.52 4.71
CA HIS A 94 -10.69 0.24 3.99
C HIS A 94 -9.43 0.12 3.14
N LEU A 95 -8.80 -1.05 3.20
CA LEU A 95 -7.60 -1.37 2.43
C LEU A 95 -7.99 -1.95 1.07
N LEU A 96 -7.40 -1.41 0.01
CA LEU A 96 -7.46 -1.94 -1.34
C LEU A 96 -6.06 -2.41 -1.73
N SER A 97 -5.89 -3.73 -1.90
CA SER A 97 -4.64 -4.31 -2.38
C SER A 97 -4.73 -4.56 -3.87
N ILE A 98 -3.89 -3.87 -4.64
CA ILE A 98 -3.80 -4.00 -6.09
C ILE A 98 -2.69 -5.00 -6.38
N VAL A 99 -3.03 -6.13 -7.00
CA VAL A 99 -2.08 -7.24 -7.22
C VAL A 99 -1.96 -7.52 -8.70
N ASN A 100 -0.72 -7.63 -9.19
CA ASN A 100 -0.43 -8.08 -10.54
C ASN A 100 -0.07 -9.57 -10.51
N GLU A 101 -0.99 -10.41 -10.96
CA GLU A 101 -0.75 -11.85 -11.05
C GLU A 101 0.09 -12.23 -12.27
N GLY A 102 0.31 -11.29 -13.21
CA GLY A 102 1.16 -11.44 -14.37
C GLY A 102 2.65 -11.45 -13.99
N ARG A 103 3.49 -12.00 -14.88
CA ARG A 103 4.95 -11.99 -14.70
C ARG A 103 5.62 -10.70 -15.16
N GLY A 104 4.97 -9.94 -16.04
CA GLY A 104 5.48 -8.67 -16.55
C GLY A 104 4.93 -7.48 -15.78
N ALA A 105 5.75 -6.43 -15.64
CA ALA A 105 5.30 -5.13 -15.18
C ALA A 105 4.20 -4.57 -16.10
N THR A 106 3.29 -3.78 -15.54
CA THR A 106 2.20 -3.19 -16.31
C THR A 106 1.69 -1.90 -15.69
N ASN A 107 1.07 -1.06 -16.52
CA ASN A 107 0.31 0.07 -16.04
C ASN A 107 -1.14 -0.35 -15.76
N TYR A 108 -1.76 0.25 -14.75
CA TYR A 108 -3.17 0.09 -14.43
C TYR A 108 -3.89 1.42 -14.26
N THR A 109 -5.21 1.38 -14.46
CA THR A 109 -6.14 2.45 -14.11
C THR A 109 -7.15 1.89 -13.11
N LEU A 110 -7.17 2.46 -11.91
CA LEU A 110 -8.12 2.16 -10.84
C LEU A 110 -9.17 3.27 -10.77
N LYS A 111 -10.43 2.94 -10.96
CA LYS A 111 -11.58 3.83 -10.72
C LYS A 111 -12.32 3.35 -9.48
N VAL A 112 -12.57 4.28 -8.57
CA VAL A 112 -13.36 4.03 -7.36
C VAL A 112 -14.48 5.07 -7.25
N ALA A 113 -15.62 4.65 -6.71
CA ALA A 113 -16.74 5.54 -6.39
C ALA A 113 -17.46 5.07 -5.13
N ILE A 114 -17.86 6.01 -4.28
CA ILE A 114 -18.69 5.74 -3.09
C ILE A 114 -20.08 6.33 -3.32
N ARG A 115 -21.12 5.60 -2.96
CA ARG A 115 -22.51 6.04 -2.98
C ARG A 115 -23.15 5.84 -1.61
#